data_AF-A0AAD7HRA9-F1
#
_entry.id   AF-A0AAD7HRA9-F1
#
_cell.length_a   1.000
_cell.length_b   1.000
_cell.length_c   1.000
_cell.angle_alpha   90.00
_cell.angle_beta   90.00
_cell.angle_gamma   90.00
#
_symmetry.space_group_name_H-M   'P 1'
#
loop_
_entity.id
_entity.type
_entity.pdbx_description
1 polymer ?
#
loop_
_entity_poly.entity_id
_entity_poly.type
_entity_poly.pdbx_seq_one_letter_code
_entity_poly.pdbx_strand_id
1 'polypeptide(L)' 'NLDHICYSIAEVFEYEQTDSAIWISLRSNNISRQSRNFLWKSLHDIYRVGFFWDHMPNLEHLVQCPTCEVVIWPD' A
#
# COMPACT_ATOMS: atom_id res chain seq x y z
N ASN A 1 3.75 3.91 1.32
CA ASN A 1 2.74 2.87 1.63
C ASN A 1 2.71 2.53 3.13
N LEU A 2 3.86 2.33 3.78
CA LEU A 2 3.92 2.09 5.23
C LEU A 2 3.36 3.25 6.07
N ASP A 3 3.72 4.50 5.73
CA ASP A 3 3.25 5.68 6.46
C ASP A 3 1.72 5.80 6.44
N HIS A 4 1.10 5.55 5.29
CA HIS A 4 -0.35 5.54 5.17
C HIS A 4 -0.99 4.45 6.06
N ILE A 5 -0.36 3.27 6.16
CA ILE A 5 -0.88 2.20 7.03
C ILE A 5 -0.73 2.58 8.50
N CYS A 6 0.41 3.15 8.90
CA CYS A 6 0.61 3.69 10.23
C CYS A 6 -0.45 4.75 10.58
N TYR A 7 -0.69 5.70 9.66
CA TYR A 7 -1.72 6.72 9.81
C TYR A 7 -3.11 6.12 9.98
N SER A 8 -3.51 5.20 9.09
CA SER A 8 -4.83 4.56 9.17
C SER A 8 -5.02 3.74 10.45
N ILE A 9 -3.97 3.07 10.95
CA ILE A 9 -4.05 2.34 12.22
C ILE A 9 -4.20 3.31 13.39
N ALA A 10 -3.43 4.40 13.40
CA ALA A 10 -3.53 5.41 14.45
C ALA A 10 -4.91 6.08 14.46
N GLU A 11 -5.47 6.39 13.29
CA GLU A 11 -6.80 7.00 13.15
C GLU A 11 -7.92 6.10 13.66
N VAL A 12 -7.86 4.80 13.39
CA VAL A 12 -8.93 3.85 13.73
C VAL A 12 -8.81 3.30 15.16
N PHE A 13 -7.58 3.07 15.62
CA PHE A 13 -7.32 2.35 16.88
C PHE A 13 -6.68 3.22 17.96
N GLU A 14 -6.43 4.51 17.69
CA GLU A 14 -5.73 5.44 18.60
C GLU A 14 -4.38 4.87 19.07
N TYR A 15 -3.71 4.11 18.19
CA TYR A 15 -2.50 3.37 18.52
C TYR A 15 -1.42 3.61 17.47
N GLU A 16 -0.24 4.07 17.92
CA GLU A 16 0.92 4.23 17.07
C GLU A 16 1.64 2.89 16.85
N GLN A 17 1.66 2.44 15.60
CA GLN A 17 2.45 1.28 15.19
C GLN A 17 3.84 1.68 14.72
N THR A 18 4.76 0.72 14.79
CA THR A 18 6.07 0.84 14.15
C THR A 18 6.09 0.05 12.86
N ASP A 19 6.91 0.47 11.89
CA ASP A 19 7.14 -0.28 10.65
C ASP A 19 7.51 -1.75 10.92
N SER A 20 8.36 -1.97 11.94
CA SER A 20 8.77 -3.32 12.35
C SER A 20 7.59 -4.19 12.79
N ALA A 21 6.63 -3.61 13.53
CA ALA A 21 5.43 -4.30 13.95
C ALA A 21 4.54 -4.67 12.74
N ILE A 22 4.42 -3.79 11.76
CA ILE A 22 3.70 -4.07 10.50
C ILE A 22 4.35 -5.25 9.78
N TRP A 23 5.67 -5.24 9.59
CA TRP A 23 6.39 -6.35 8.94
C TRP A 23 6.27 -7.68 9.70
N ILE A 24 6.28 -7.64 11.04
CA ILE A 24 6.04 -8.83 11.87
C ILE A 24 4.62 -9.35 11.64
N SER A 25 3.61 -8.47 11.58
CA SER A 25 2.20 -8.86 11.43
C SER A 25 1.93 -9.66 10.14
N LEU A 26 2.63 -9.35 9.05
CA LEU A 26 2.54 -10.10 7.79
C LEU A 26 2.89 -11.57 7.96
N ARG A 27 3.78 -11.91 8.90
CA ARG A 27 4.23 -13.29 9.16
C ARG A 27 3.25 -14.10 10.01
N SER A 28 2.10 -13.52 10.39
CA SER A 28 1.05 -14.23 11.12
C SER A 28 0.60 -15.50 10.42
N ASN A 29 0.43 -16.59 11.18
CA ASN A 29 -0.08 -17.88 10.69
C ASN A 29 -1.55 -17.82 10.28
N ASN A 30 -2.27 -16.77 10.69
CA ASN A 30 -3.68 -16.57 10.33
C ASN A 30 -3.85 -16.03 8.90
N ILE A 31 -2.74 -15.65 8.25
CA ILE A 31 -2.73 -15.12 6.88
C ILE A 31 -2.21 -16.22 5.95
N SER A 32 -2.99 -16.52 4.90
CA SER A 32 -2.56 -17.48 3.87
C SER A 32 -1.23 -17.05 3.24
N ARG A 33 -0.46 -18.01 2.73
CA ARG A 33 0.82 -17.70 2.06
C ARG A 33 0.63 -16.76 0.87
N GLN A 34 -0.44 -16.96 0.11
CA GLN A 34 -0.79 -16.14 -1.06
C GLN A 34 -1.10 -14.70 -0.63
N SER A 35 -1.95 -14.53 0.39
CA SER A 35 -2.28 -13.22 0.94
C SER A 35 -1.05 -12.51 1.49
N ARG A 36 -0.15 -13.22 2.19
CA ARG A 36 1.12 -12.65 2.67
C ARG A 36 2.00 -12.15 1.53
N ASN A 37 2.11 -12.91 0.43
CA ASN A 37 2.89 -12.50 -0.73
C ASN A 37 2.32 -11.25 -1.38
N PHE A 38 0.99 -11.18 -1.51
CA PHE A 38 0.29 -10.01 -2.01
C PHE A 38 0.57 -8.80 -1.13
N LEU A 39 0.32 -8.89 0.18
CA LEU A 39 0.55 -7.79 1.13
C LEU A 39 1.99 -7.30 1.11
N TRP A 40 2.97 -8.22 1.10
CA TRP A 40 4.39 -7.86 1.00
C TRP A 40 4.69 -7.08 -0.28
N LYS A 41 4.16 -7.51 -1.43
CA LYS A 41 4.34 -6.81 -2.71
C LYS A 41 3.67 -5.44 -2.73
N SER A 42 2.48 -5.32 -2.14
CA SER A 42 1.75 -4.06 -2.03
C SER A 42 2.53 -3.06 -1.19
N LEU A 43 3.03 -3.48 -0.03
CA LEU A 43 3.83 -2.63 0.87
C LEU A 43 5.14 -2.14 0.27
N HIS A 44 5.70 -2.89 -0.69
CA HIS A 44 6.92 -2.55 -1.41
C HIS A 44 6.65 -1.85 -2.76
N ASP A 45 5.41 -1.44 -3.04
CA ASP A 45 4.97 -0.79 -4.28
C ASP A 45 5.34 -1.55 -5.57
N ILE A 46 5.43 -2.88 -5.48
CA ILE A 46 5.87 -3.75 -6.59
C ILE A 46 4.85 -3.79 -7.72
N TYR A 47 3.57 -3.56 -7.42
CA TYR A 47 2.50 -3.63 -8.41
C TYR A 47 2.47 -2.45 -9.39
N ARG A 48 3.28 -1.40 -9.18
CA ARG A 48 3.43 -0.26 -10.11
C ARG A 48 2.07 0.33 -10.48
N VAL A 49 1.41 0.95 -9.52
CA VAL A 49 0.09 1.58 -9.68
C VAL A 49 0.15 3.03 -9.19
N GLY A 50 -0.81 3.87 -9.59
CA GLY A 50 -0.88 5.26 -9.14
C GLY A 50 0.28 6.12 -9.64
N PHE A 51 0.83 6.97 -8.77
CA PHE A 51 1.90 7.93 -9.09
C PHE A 51 3.18 7.30 -9.66
N PHE A 52 3.36 5.98 -9.56
CA PHE A 52 4.42 5.29 -10.30
C PHE A 52 4.44 5.67 -11.79
N TRP A 53 3.27 5.91 -12.39
CA TRP A 53 3.15 6.25 -13.82
C TRP A 53 3.27 7.75 -14.13
N ASP A 54 3.23 8.62 -13.12
CA ASP A 54 3.14 10.08 -13.29
C ASP A 54 4.32 10.67 -14.09
N HIS A 55 5.51 10.10 -13.88
CA HIS A 55 6.72 10.55 -14.55
C HIS A 55 6.91 9.96 -15.97
N MET A 56 6.00 9.10 -16.44
CA MET A 56 6.14 8.36 -17.70
C MET A 56 5.30 9.00 -18.82
N PRO A 57 5.94 9.52 -19.89
CA PRO A 57 5.23 10.15 -20.99
C PRO A 57 4.19 9.24 -21.65
N ASN A 58 2.97 9.74 -21.84
CA ASN A 58 1.80 9.07 -22.42
C ASN A 58 1.15 7.98 -21.53
N LEU A 59 1.64 7.77 -20.31
CA LEU A 59 1.09 6.81 -19.35
C LEU A 59 0.52 7.47 -18.09
N GLU A 60 0.48 8.81 -18.04
CA GLU A 60 0.03 9.60 -16.89
C GLU A 60 -1.43 9.30 -16.53
N HIS A 61 -2.24 8.90 -17.51
CA HIS A 61 -3.63 8.48 -17.29
C HIS A 61 -3.76 7.23 -16.39
N LEU A 62 -2.70 6.43 -16.21
CA LEU A 62 -2.67 5.27 -15.32
C LEU A 62 -2.46 5.64 -13.84
N VAL A 63 -2.20 6.92 -13.54
CA VAL A 63 -2.13 7.43 -12.17
C VAL A 63 -3.51 7.33 -11.49
N GLN A 64 -4.58 7.55 -12.25
CA GLN A 64 -5.95 7.42 -11.76
C GLN A 64 -6.50 6.03 -12.05
N CYS A 65 -7.12 5.40 -11.06
CA CYS A 65 -7.80 4.13 -11.29
C CYS A 65 -9.04 4.36 -12.18
N PRO A 66 -9.17 3.71 -13.35
CA PRO A 66 -10.29 3.94 -14.27
C PRO A 66 -11.63 3.43 -13.74
N THR A 67 -11.61 2.53 -12.76
CA THR A 67 -12.83 1.96 -12.17
C THR A 67 -13.28 2.73 -10.93
N CYS A 68 -12.33 3.12 -10.09
CA CYS A 68 -12.63 3.76 -8.81
C CYS A 68 -12.63 5.30 -8.90
N GLU A 69 -12.12 5.84 -10.00
CA GLU A 69 -11.94 7.28 -10.27
C GLU A 69 -11.12 8.03 -9.20
N VAL A 70 -10.42 7.31 -8.33
CA VAL A 70 -9.52 7.86 -7.32
C VAL A 70 -8.07 7.85 -7.78
N VAL A 71 -7.37 8.92 -7.43
CA VAL A 71 -5.92 9.03 -7.50
C VAL A 71 -5.36 8.47 -6.20
N ILE A 72 -4.50 7.46 -6.28
CA ILE A 72 -3.76 6.97 -5.11
C ILE A 72 -2.66 8.02 -4.86
N TRP A 73 -2.70 8.71 -3.73
CA TRP A 73 -1.80 9.83 -3.41
C TRP A 73 -0.32 9.43 -3.37
N PRO A 74 0.61 10.33 -3.70
CA PRO A 74 2.03 10.05 -3.50
C PRO A 74 2.32 10.14 -2.00
N ASP A 75 3.04 9.14 -1.48
CA ASP A 75 3.61 9.21 -0.14
C ASP A 75 4.54 10.42 0.04
#